data_AF-A0A665W706-F1
#
_entry.id   AF-A0A665W706-F1
#
_cell.length_a   1.000
_cell.length_b   1.000
_cell.length_c   1.000
_cell.angle_alpha   90.00
_cell.angle_beta   90.00
_cell.angle_gamma   90.00
#
_symmetry.space_group_name_H-M   'P 1'
#
loop_
_entity.id
_entity.type
_entity.pdbx_description
1 polymer ?
#
loop_
_entity_poly.entity_id
_entity_poly.type
_entity_poly.pdbx_seq_one_letter_code
_entity_poly.pdbx_strand_id
1 'polypeptide(L)' 'MSSKSHNNGDTLEGQSAAKEELNTKIKEQKVVVDELSNLKKNRKVYIQQRNSNIFFLAERGQTLASCKSKAGCTDV' A
#
# COMPACT_ATOMS: atom_id res chain seq x y z
N MET A 1 12.84 -49.14 13.01
CA MET A 1 11.80 -48.66 12.09
C MET A 1 10.73 -47.99 12.93
N SER A 2 10.61 -46.66 12.89
CA SER A 2 9.37 -46.00 13.31
C SER A 2 9.23 -44.69 12.55
N SER A 3 8.03 -44.47 12.07
CA SER A 3 7.68 -43.62 10.94
C SER A 3 7.46 -42.17 11.34
N LYS A 4 7.91 -41.28 10.46
CA LYS A 4 7.38 -39.96 10.09
C LYS A 4 6.15 -39.46 10.85
N SER A 5 6.29 -38.29 11.49
CA SER A 5 5.22 -37.29 11.53
C SER A 5 5.86 -35.90 11.39
N HIS A 6 5.79 -35.33 10.18
CA HIS A 6 5.98 -33.90 9.99
C HIS A 6 4.71 -33.22 10.48
N ASN A 7 4.78 -32.43 11.55
CA ASN A 7 3.66 -31.59 11.95
C ASN A 7 4.00 -30.13 11.67
N ASN A 8 3.25 -29.56 10.73
CA ASN A 8 3.35 -28.19 10.24
C ASN A 8 2.98 -27.21 11.37
N GLY A 9 3.97 -26.64 12.04
CA GLY A 9 3.80 -25.70 13.16
C GLY A 9 4.10 -24.22 12.86
N ASP A 10 4.70 -23.90 11.71
CA ASP A 10 5.26 -22.55 11.46
C ASP A 10 4.37 -21.61 10.63
N THR A 11 3.13 -22.01 10.35
CA THR A 11 2.26 -21.29 9.39
C THR A 11 1.40 -20.18 10.02
N LEU A 12 1.27 -20.11 11.35
CA LEU A 12 0.33 -19.18 12.01
C LEU A 12 0.93 -17.79 12.30
N GLU A 13 2.19 -17.74 12.77
CA GLU A 13 2.89 -16.49 13.13
C GLU A 13 3.30 -15.67 11.89
N GLY A 14 3.69 -16.33 10.80
CA GLY A 14 4.00 -15.65 9.53
C GLY A 14 2.78 -14.95 8.90
N GLN A 15 1.57 -15.47 9.15
CA GLN A 15 0.32 -14.89 8.65
C GLN A 15 -0.09 -13.64 9.42
N SER A 16 0.17 -13.58 10.73
CA SER A 16 -0.15 -12.40 11.55
C SER A 16 0.75 -11.21 11.18
N ALA A 17 2.06 -11.45 11.03
CA ALA A 17 3.03 -10.43 10.62
C ALA A 17 2.74 -9.88 9.22
N ALA A 18 2.47 -10.74 8.23
CA ALA A 18 2.12 -10.31 6.88
C ALA A 18 0.81 -9.51 6.84
N LYS A 19 -0.18 -9.88 7.66
CA LYS A 19 -1.45 -9.17 7.79
C LYS A 19 -1.29 -7.80 8.47
N GLU A 20 -0.40 -7.69 9.44
CA GLU A 20 -0.07 -6.42 10.09
C GLU A 20 0.66 -5.48 9.14
N GLU A 21 1.66 -5.97 8.40
CA GLU A 21 2.37 -5.19 7.39
C GLU A 21 1.41 -4.67 6.30
N LEU A 22 0.49 -5.52 5.85
CA LEU A 22 -0.56 -5.12 4.91
C LEU A 22 -1.47 -4.04 5.49
N ASN A 23 -1.89 -4.16 6.76
CA ASN A 23 -2.69 -3.14 7.42
C ASN A 23 -1.96 -1.80 7.54
N THR A 24 -0.67 -1.82 7.83
CA THR A 24 0.16 -0.61 7.87
C THR A 24 0.20 0.07 6.50
N LYS A 25 0.47 -0.70 5.43
CA LYS A 25 0.44 -0.18 4.05
C LYS A 25 -0.92 0.42 3.67
N ILE A 26 -2.02 -0.21 4.09
CA ILE A 26 -3.37 0.31 3.84
C ILE A 26 -3.60 1.63 4.59
N LYS A 27 -3.20 1.73 5.86
CA LYS A 27 -3.32 2.97 6.66
C LYS A 27 -2.51 4.10 6.03
N GLU A 28 -1.26 3.85 5.66
CA GLU A 28 -0.42 4.82 4.97
C GLU A 28 -1.04 5.26 3.64
N GLN A 29 -1.57 4.31 2.87
CA GLN A 29 -2.21 4.61 1.59
C GLN A 29 -3.46 5.49 1.74
N LYS A 30 -4.23 5.33 2.82
CA LYS A 30 -5.38 6.19 3.15
C LYS A 30 -4.94 7.62 3.47
N VAL A 31 -3.90 7.78 4.29
CA VAL A 31 -3.33 9.12 4.58
C VAL A 31 -2.92 9.81 3.28
N VAL A 32 -2.26 9.10 2.35
CA VAL A 32 -1.89 9.67 1.05
C VAL A 32 -3.11 10.11 0.23
N VAL A 33 -4.20 9.35 0.26
CA VAL A 33 -5.45 9.71 -0.43
C VAL A 33 -6.04 10.99 0.17
N ASP A 34 -6.11 11.09 1.49
CA ASP A 34 -6.65 12.25 2.20
C ASP A 34 -5.83 13.51 1.89
N GLU A 35 -4.51 13.43 2.00
CA GLU A 35 -3.59 14.53 1.69
C GLU A 35 -3.70 14.99 0.22
N LEU A 36 -3.76 14.04 -0.73
CA LEU A 36 -3.93 14.36 -2.15
C LEU A 36 -5.29 14.98 -2.47
N SER A 37 -6.35 14.57 -1.76
CA SER A 37 -7.70 15.08 -1.95
C SER A 37 -7.87 16.51 -1.42
N ASN A 38 -7.19 16.82 -0.31
CA ASN A 38 -7.17 18.15 0.31
C ASN A 38 -6.24 19.13 -0.43
N LEU A 39 -5.44 18.64 -1.38
CA LEU A 39 -4.52 19.45 -2.15
C LEU A 39 -5.26 20.37 -3.13
N LYS A 40 -4.90 21.66 -3.15
CA LYS A 40 -5.47 22.65 -4.10
C LYS A 40 -5.31 22.20 -5.55
N LYS A 41 -6.31 22.53 -6.39
CA LYS A 41 -6.44 22.03 -7.77
C LYS A 41 -5.26 22.32 -8.73
N ASN A 42 -4.40 23.29 -8.42
CA ASN A 42 -3.28 23.69 -9.30
C ASN A 42 -1.90 23.37 -8.72
N ARG A 43 -1.84 22.61 -7.62
CA ARG A 43 -0.56 22.19 -7.05
C ARG A 43 0.04 21.07 -7.88
N LYS A 44 1.36 21.15 -8.08
CA LYS A 44 2.15 20.11 -8.74
C LYS A 44 2.29 18.92 -7.80
N VAL A 45 2.00 17.74 -8.32
CA VAL A 45 2.20 16.46 -7.63
C VAL A 45 3.40 15.79 -8.27
N TYR A 46 4.27 15.24 -7.44
CA TYR A 46 5.44 14.50 -7.89
C TYR A 46 5.41 13.08 -7.33
N ILE A 47 5.72 12.09 -8.17
CA ILE A 47 5.80 10.70 -7.77
C ILE A 47 7.28 10.30 -7.75
N GLN A 48 7.71 9.75 -6.62
CA GLN A 48 9.06 9.23 -6.46
C GLN A 48 9.21 7.87 -7.15
N GLN A 49 10.31 7.69 -7.87
CA GLN A 49 10.70 6.39 -8.40
C GLN A 49 11.16 5.47 -7.24
N ARG A 50 10.83 4.17 -7.31
CA ARG A 50 11.26 3.23 -6.27
C ARG A 50 12.78 3.18 -6.16
N ASN A 51 13.27 3.14 -4.92
CA ASN A 51 14.69 2.98 -4.58
C ASN A 51 15.60 4.09 -5.16
N SER A 52 15.04 5.28 -5.40
CA SER A 52 15.75 6.42 -5.96
C SER A 52 15.17 7.72 -5.42
N ASN A 53 15.94 8.80 -5.50
CA ASN A 53 15.50 10.16 -5.18
C ASN A 53 15.04 10.94 -6.42
N ILE A 54 14.65 10.23 -7.48
CA ILE A 54 14.10 10.83 -8.71
C ILE A 54 12.59 10.99 -8.56
N PHE A 55 12.09 12.18 -8.91
CA PHE A 55 10.69 12.56 -8.83
C PHE A 55 10.16 12.97 -10.20
N PHE A 56 9.04 12.38 -10.61
CA PHE A 56 8.37 12.70 -11.87
C PHE A 56 7.13 13.54 -11.62
N LEU A 57 6.93 14.59 -12.43
CA LEU A 57 5.69 15.36 -12.40
C LEU A 57 4.53 14.46 -12.83
N ALA A 58 3.46 14.43 -12.03
CA ALA A 58 2.29 13.63 -12.28
C ALA A 58 1.01 14.46 -12.22
N GLU A 59 -0.02 14.00 -12.93
CA GLU A 59 -1.34 14.62 -12.83
C GLU A 59 -2.00 14.24 -11.49
N ARG A 60 -2.52 15.24 -10.77
CA ARG A 60 -3.17 15.01 -9.46
C ARG A 60 -4.34 14.03 -9.58
N GLY A 61 -5.20 14.18 -10.60
CA GLY A 61 -6.38 13.33 -10.77
C GLY A 61 -6.02 11.86 -10.97
N GLN A 62 -5.09 11.58 -11.89
CA GLN A 62 -4.58 10.23 -12.12
C GLN A 62 -3.89 9.64 -10.87
N THR A 63 -3.10 10.46 -10.17
CA THR A 63 -2.41 10.02 -8.94
C THR A 63 -3.40 9.66 -7.84
N LEU A 64 -4.42 10.49 -7.62
CA LEU A 64 -5.48 10.25 -6.64
C LEU A 64 -6.27 8.98 -6.97
N ALA A 65 -6.67 8.79 -8.23
CA ALA A 65 -7.36 7.57 -8.67
C ALA A 65 -6.51 6.31 -8.44
N SER A 66 -5.22 6.37 -8.77
CA SER A 66 -4.26 5.28 -8.53
C SER A 66 -4.01 5.00 -7.05
N CYS A 67 -4.11 6.01 -6.18
CA CYS A 67 -3.98 5.83 -4.73
C CYS A 67 -5.26 5.22 -4.12
N LYS A 68 -6.45 5.65 -4.58
CA LYS A 68 -7.74 5.06 -4.18
C LYS A 68 -7.83 3.58 -4.54
N SER A 69 -7.41 3.19 -5.74
CA SER A 69 -7.41 1.79 -6.17
C SER A 69 -6.50 0.91 -5.30
N LYS A 70 -5.33 1.44 -4.90
CA LYS A 70 -4.41 0.74 -3.97
C LYS A 70 -4.96 0.63 -2.55
N ALA A 71 -5.75 1.62 -2.11
CA ALA A 71 -6.37 1.62 -0.79
C ALA A 71 -7.61 0.70 -0.69
N GLY A 72 -8.09 0.15 -1.81
CA GLY A 72 -9.36 -0.59 -1.86
C GLY A 72 -10.60 0.31 -1.74
N CYS A 73 -10.46 1.63 -1.91
CA CYS A 73 -11.58 2.56 -2.02
C CYS A 73 -12.02 2.61 -3.49
N THR A 74 -12.83 1.64 -3.91
CA THR A 74 -13.59 1.72 -5.16
C THR A 74 -14.95 2.35 -4.84
N ASP A 75 -15.22 3.51 -5.43
CA ASP A 75 -16.56 4.12 -5.42
C ASP A 75 -17.51 3.14 -6.15
N VAL A 76 -18.40 2.47 -5.40
CA VAL A 76 -19.56 1.70 -5.91
C VAL A 76 -20.78 2.61 -5.89
#